data_AF-A0A2X2V5N7-F1
#
_entry.id   AF-A0A2X2V5N7-F1
#
_cell.length_a   1.000
_cell.length_b   1.000
_cell.length_c   1.000
_cell.angle_alpha   90.00
_cell.angle_beta   90.00
_cell.angle_gamma   90.00
#
_symmetry.space_group_name_H-M   'P 1'
#
loop_
_entity.id
_entity.type
_entity.pdbx_description
1 polymer ?
#
loop_
_entity_poly.entity_id
_entity_poly.type
_entity_poly.pdbx_seq_one_letter_code
_entity_poly.pdbx_strand_id
1 'polypeptide(L)' 'MTEREHQLAARTLKQLYAEYQSIKPLIPLGGYVAGADPLADRAVRLSPAINQFLQQEVQDAALLEPTISDLCALAQAG' A
#
# COMPACT_ATOMS: atom_id res chain seq x y z
N MET A 1 -18.77 12.87 4.77
CA MET A 1 -17.54 13.31 4.07
C MET A 1 -16.36 12.76 4.86
N THR A 2 -15.31 12.25 4.20
CA THR A 2 -14.12 11.73 4.90
C THR A 2 -13.14 12.86 5.23
N GLU A 3 -12.40 12.70 6.32
CA GLU A 3 -11.40 13.66 6.78
C GLU A 3 -10.20 13.76 5.82
N ARG A 4 -9.51 14.90 5.85
CA ARG A 4 -8.39 15.17 4.93
C ARG A 4 -7.26 14.14 5.08
N GLU A 5 -6.97 13.71 6.30
CA GLU A 5 -5.92 12.71 6.56
C GLU A 5 -6.25 11.36 5.94
N HIS A 6 -7.49 10.88 6.12
CA HIS A 6 -7.99 9.67 5.45
C HIS A 6 -7.84 9.81 3.92
N GLN A 7 -8.24 10.93 3.34
CA GLN A 7 -8.11 11.15 1.89
C GLN A 7 -6.65 11.12 1.40
N LEU A 8 -5.72 11.69 2.17
CA LEU A 8 -4.29 11.67 1.84
C LEU A 8 -3.73 10.26 1.96
N ALA A 9 -4.02 9.54 3.04
CA ALA A 9 -3.58 8.17 3.25
C ALA A 9 -4.09 7.24 2.14
N ALA A 10 -5.36 7.38 1.74
CA ALA A 10 -5.95 6.63 0.63
C ALA A 10 -5.25 6.92 -0.71
N ARG A 11 -4.82 8.16 -0.97
CA ARG A 11 -4.05 8.52 -2.18
C ARG A 11 -2.67 7.88 -2.17
N THR A 12 -1.98 7.92 -1.03
CA THR A 12 -0.65 7.30 -0.88
C THR A 12 -0.72 5.80 -1.07
N LEU A 13 -1.68 5.11 -0.45
CA LEU A 13 -1.85 3.66 -0.64
C LEU A 13 -2.11 3.31 -2.11
N LYS A 14 -2.98 4.07 -2.79
CA LYS A 14 -3.24 3.87 -4.23
C LYS A 14 -2.00 4.06 -5.09
N GLN A 15 -1.18 5.07 -4.79
CA GLN A 15 0.07 5.34 -5.51
C GLN A 15 1.04 4.17 -5.35
N LEU A 16 1.27 3.71 -4.11
CA LEU A 16 2.16 2.59 -3.82
C LEU A 16 1.68 1.29 -4.45
N TYR A 17 0.37 1.02 -4.39
CA TYR A 17 -0.22 -0.15 -5.02
C TYR A 17 -0.07 -0.12 -6.54
N ALA A 18 -0.36 1.02 -7.18
CA ALA A 18 -0.22 1.16 -8.64
C ALA A 18 1.23 1.01 -9.08
N GLU A 19 2.17 1.62 -8.35
CA GLU A 19 3.61 1.47 -8.61
C GLU A 19 4.04 0.01 -8.52
N TYR A 20 3.66 -0.68 -7.43
CA TYR A 20 3.97 -2.10 -7.27
C TYR A 20 3.41 -2.95 -8.41
N GLN A 21 2.16 -2.74 -8.83
CA GLN A 21 1.57 -3.50 -9.93
C GLN A 21 2.27 -3.25 -11.27
N SER A 22 2.79 -2.03 -11.50
CA SER A 22 3.56 -1.68 -12.69
C SER A 22 4.90 -2.42 -12.75
N ILE A 23 5.63 -2.46 -11.62
CA ILE A 23 6.97 -3.07 -11.56
C ILE A 23 6.95 -4.59 -11.32
N LYS A 24 5.89 -5.13 -10.69
CA LYS A 24 5.75 -6.56 -10.38
C LYS A 24 6.07 -7.50 -11.54
N PRO A 25 5.59 -7.30 -12.78
CA PRO A 25 5.94 -8.17 -13.91
C PRO A 25 7.40 -8.02 -14.38
N LEU A 26 8.06 -6.90 -14.05
CA LEU A 26 9.46 -6.64 -14.40
C LEU A 26 10.44 -7.28 -13.41
N ILE A 27 10.03 -7.49 -12.15
CA ILE A 27 10.89 -8.07 -11.09
C ILE A 27 11.53 -9.41 -11.52
N PRO A 28 10.78 -10.41 -12.04
CA PRO A 28 11.38 -11.69 -12.46
C PRO A 28 12.34 -11.56 -13.66
N LEU A 29 12.22 -10.49 -14.45
CA LEU A 29 13.05 -10.20 -15.61
C LEU A 29 14.31 -9.39 -15.25
N GLY A 30 14.51 -9.08 -13.97
CA GLY A 30 15.60 -8.22 -13.50
C GLY A 30 15.35 -6.72 -13.70
N GLY A 31 14.11 -6.30 -14.01
CA GLY A 31 13.74 -4.91 -14.21
C GLY A 31 13.46 -4.11 -12.93
N TYR A 32 13.84 -4.64 -11.77
CA TYR A 32 13.81 -3.96 -10.48
C TYR A 32 15.18 -4.09 -9.81
N VAL A 33 15.73 -2.95 -9.39
CA VAL A 33 17.00 -2.86 -8.66
C VAL A 33 16.75 -2.05 -7.39
N ALA A 34 16.95 -2.68 -6.24
CA ALA A 34 16.79 -2.01 -4.96
C ALA A 34 17.72 -0.79 -4.84
N GLY A 35 17.18 0.35 -4.40
CA GLY A 35 17.92 1.61 -4.25
C GLY A 35 17.96 2.47 -5.52
N ALA A 36 17.45 1.99 -6.66
CA ALA A 36 17.40 2.77 -7.90
C ALA A 36 16.26 3.80 -7.90
N ASP A 37 15.11 3.43 -7.34
CA ASP A 37 13.95 4.32 -7.20
C ASP A 37 13.34 4.15 -5.79
N PRO A 38 13.41 5.19 -4.93
CA PRO A 38 12.85 5.15 -3.59
C PRO A 38 11.34 4.84 -3.54
N LEU A 39 10.57 5.25 -4.56
CA LEU A 39 9.14 4.97 -4.63
C LEU A 39 8.89 3.50 -4.96
N ALA A 40 9.61 2.95 -5.95
CA ALA A 40 9.53 1.54 -6.29
C ALA A 40 9.97 0.66 -5.12
N ASP A 41 11.07 1.01 -4.45
CA ASP A 41 11.55 0.30 -3.26
C ASP A 41 10.49 0.26 -2.16
N ARG A 42 9.87 1.40 -1.88
CA ARG A 42 8.79 1.52 -0.90
C ARG A 42 7.57 0.71 -1.32
N ALA A 43 7.20 0.74 -2.59
CA ALA A 43 6.08 -0.03 -3.13
C ALA A 43 6.32 -1.55 -3.01
N VAL A 44 7.51 -2.04 -3.37
CA VAL A 44 7.91 -3.44 -3.20
C VAL A 44 7.87 -3.84 -1.72
N ARG A 45 8.48 -3.04 -0.84
CA ARG A 45 8.56 -3.31 0.60
C ARG A 45 7.18 -3.38 1.26
N LEU A 46 6.29 -2.44 0.93
CA LEU A 46 4.96 -2.36 1.55
C LEU A 46 3.91 -3.23 0.86
N SER A 47 4.20 -3.80 -0.31
CA SER A 47 3.24 -4.64 -1.05
C SER A 47 2.62 -5.77 -0.22
N PRO A 48 3.33 -6.51 0.66
CA PRO A 48 2.70 -7.56 1.46
C PRO A 48 1.69 -7.01 2.46
N ALA A 49 2.02 -5.89 3.12
CA ALA A 49 1.16 -5.26 4.10
C ALA A 49 -0.07 -4.60 3.45
N ILE A 50 0.10 -4.00 2.27
CA ILE A 50 -1.03 -3.47 1.47
C ILE A 50 -1.95 -4.60 1.03
N ASN A 51 -1.41 -5.73 0.57
CA ASN A 51 -2.24 -6.89 0.20
C ASN A 51 -3.01 -7.43 1.39
N GLN A 52 -2.38 -7.53 2.56
CA GLN A 52 -3.05 -7.95 3.79
C GLN A 52 -4.18 -6.99 4.19
N PHE A 53 -3.95 -5.68 4.10
CA PHE A 53 -4.97 -4.68 4.39
C PHE A 53 -6.18 -4.73 3.44
N LEU A 54 -5.95 -5.08 2.17
CA LEU A 54 -7.01 -5.21 1.17
C LEU A 54 -7.75 -6.56 1.25
N GLN A 55 -7.20 -7.52 1.98
CA GLN A 55 -7.80 -8.85 2.16
C GLN A 55 -8.61 -8.89 3.46
N GLN A 56 -9.82 -9.41 3.38
CA GLN A 56 -10.70 -9.59 4.53
C GLN A 56 -11.39 -10.95 4.43
N GLU A 57 -11.35 -11.73 5.50
CA GLU A 57 -12.10 -12.99 5.59
C GLU A 57 -13.60 -12.71 5.73
N VAL A 58 -14.43 -13.66 5.27
CA VAL A 58 -15.90 -13.49 5.25
C VAL A 58 -16.48 -13.28 6.65
N GLN A 59 -15.86 -13.89 7.66
CA GLN A 59 -16.24 -13.79 9.06
C GLN A 59 -15.69 -12.57 9.80
N ASP A 60 -14.79 -11.80 9.18
CA ASP A 60 -14.13 -10.67 9.85
C ASP A 60 -14.92 -9.37 9.65
N ALA A 61 -14.98 -8.55 10.69
CA ALA A 61 -15.57 -7.22 10.64
C ALA A 61 -14.47 -6.15 10.56
N ALA A 62 -14.54 -5.30 9.53
CA ALA A 62 -13.69 -4.13 9.39
C ALA A 62 -14.44 -2.87 9.88
N LEU A 63 -14.26 -2.53 11.16
CA LEU A 63 -14.83 -1.29 11.70
C LEU A 63 -14.12 -0.08 11.09
N LEU A 64 -14.85 1.01 10.85
CA LEU A 64 -14.34 2.16 10.10
C LEU A 64 -13.14 2.83 10.78
N GLU A 65 -13.23 3.12 12.08
CA GLU A 65 -12.17 3.80 12.84
C GLU A 65 -10.83 3.03 12.82
N PRO A 66 -10.77 1.73 13.19
CA PRO A 66 -9.51 1.00 13.11
C PRO A 66 -9.03 0.85 11.66
N THR A 67 -9.93 0.68 10.69
CA THR A 67 -9.54 0.62 9.26
C THR A 67 -8.86 1.91 8.80
N ILE A 68 -9.34 3.07 9.24
CA ILE A 68 -8.70 4.37 8.95
C ILE A 68 -7.34 4.46 9.65
N SER A 69 -7.22 3.97 10.88
CA SER A 69 -5.94 3.94 11.60
C SER A 69 -4.91 3.09 10.87
N ASP A 70 -5.29 1.89 10.45
CA ASP A 70 -4.43 0.97 9.69
C ASP A 70 -4.02 1.57 8.33
N LEU A 71 -4.97 2.20 7.62
CA LEU A 71 -4.70 2.92 6.38
C LEU A 71 -3.66 4.04 6.57
N CYS A 72 -3.82 4.85 7.62
CA CYS A 72 -2.89 5.92 7.95
C CYS A 72 -1.50 5.38 8.32
N ALA A 73 -1.44 4.28 9.09
CA ALA A 73 -0.18 3.63 9.45
C ALA A 73 0.56 3.12 8.20
N LEU A 74 -0.14 2.46 7.26
CA LEU A 74 0.44 2.01 6.00
C LEU A 74 0.92 3.18 5.12
N ALA A 75 0.16 4.27 5.07
CA ALA A 75 0.54 5.45 4.29
C ALA A 75 1.76 6.18 4.85
N GLN A 76 2.01 6.06 6.16
CA GLN A 76 3.17 6.65 6.84
C GLN A 76 4.36 5.69 6.95
N ALA A 77 4.14 4.38 6.75
CA ALA A 77 5.19 3.37 6.82
C ALA A 77 6.29 3.67 5.79
N GLY A 78 7.52 3.78 6.31
CA GLY A 78 8.77 3.83 5.56
C GLY A 78 9.27 2.42 5.37
#